data_AF-A0A2E8RC60-F1
#
_entry.id   AF-A0A2E8RC60-F1
#
_cell.length_a   1.000
_cell.length_b   1.000
_cell.length_c   1.000
_cell.angle_alpha   90.00
_cell.angle_beta   90.00
_cell.angle_gamma   90.00
#
_symmetry.space_group_name_H-M   'P 1'
#
loop_
_entity.id
_entity.type
_entity.pdbx_description
1 polymer ?
#
loop_
_entity_poly.entity_id
_entity_poly.type
_entity_poly.pdbx_seq_one_letter_code
_entity_poly.pdbx_strand_id
1 'polypeptide(L)'
;NRLLGTILLSTEGINFFLCGDQPGIDGFREYLESDDRFVDIPLKISHSEKLAFRRMNVRLKNEIISMGMDEIRPAEHTGEPISPTEFKQWLDEGRDITVLDTRNDYEIRIGTFENAVDFDISTFRTFPEAVKNTNLDKEKTVVMFCTGGIRCEKASALMLKQGFQDVRQLEGGVLGYFEEVGGAHWNGDCFVFDRRVAVDPEMNVTGAEVCFACREPLTQEELDSPLYVPAVSCPYCVE
;
A
#
# COMPACT_ATOMS: atom_id res chain seq x y z
N ASN A 1 12.22 20.66 15.26
CA ASN A 1 11.78 19.49 14.49
C ASN A 1 11.33 19.90 13.11
N ARG A 2 12.06 19.52 12.06
CA ARG A 2 11.70 19.76 10.64
C ARG A 2 11.06 18.52 10.01
N LEU A 3 10.19 17.85 10.75
CA LEU A 3 9.43 16.72 10.22
C LEU A 3 8.33 17.23 9.31
N LEU A 4 8.19 16.59 8.16
CA LEU A 4 7.11 16.77 7.21
C LEU A 4 6.45 15.41 6.99
N GLY A 5 5.19 15.39 6.59
CA GLY A 5 4.48 14.13 6.47
C GLY A 5 3.03 14.21 6.89
N THR A 6 2.44 13.05 7.10
CA THR A 6 1.07 12.92 7.60
C THR A 6 1.04 11.91 8.73
N ILE A 7 0.39 12.29 9.83
CA ILE A 7 0.00 11.41 10.94
C ILE A 7 -1.52 11.36 10.96
N LEU A 8 -2.07 10.16 10.89
CA LEU A 8 -3.48 9.86 11.04
C LEU A 8 -3.70 9.21 12.41
N LEU A 9 -4.64 9.77 13.16
CA LEU A 9 -5.05 9.27 14.46
C LEU A 9 -6.53 8.90 14.39
N SER A 10 -6.86 7.71 14.88
CA SER A 10 -8.22 7.27 15.16
C SER A 10 -8.26 6.55 16.51
N THR A 11 -9.45 6.31 17.02
CA THR A 11 -9.68 5.39 18.14
C THR A 11 -9.16 3.98 17.87
N GLU A 12 -9.00 3.58 16.60
CA GLU A 12 -8.44 2.28 16.23
C GLU A 12 -6.90 2.25 16.18
N GLY A 13 -6.21 3.40 16.28
CA GLY A 13 -4.74 3.44 16.30
C GLY A 13 -4.12 4.65 15.61
N ILE A 14 -2.89 4.46 15.14
CA ILE A 14 -2.07 5.47 14.47
C ILE A 14 -1.54 4.93 13.13
N ASN A 15 -1.50 5.78 12.11
CA ASN A 15 -0.81 5.50 10.84
C ASN A 15 -0.04 6.76 10.43
N PHE A 16 1.21 6.63 10.04
CA PHE A 16 2.03 7.78 9.71
C PHE A 16 3.04 7.52 8.60
N PHE A 17 3.28 8.57 7.83
CA PHE A 17 4.32 8.65 6.80
C PHE A 17 5.04 9.97 7.00
N LEU A 18 6.30 9.91 7.44
CA LEU A 18 7.09 11.07 7.80
C LEU A 18 8.41 11.09 7.04
N CYS A 19 8.91 12.28 6.73
CA CYS A 19 10.26 12.50 6.26
C CYS A 19 10.91 13.65 7.04
N GLY A 20 12.22 13.57 7.22
CA GLY A 20 13.03 14.58 7.89
C GLY A 20 14.49 14.17 7.91
N ASP A 21 15.31 14.98 8.56
CA ASP A 21 16.68 14.60 8.89
C ASP A 21 16.69 13.52 9.99
N GLN A 22 17.80 12.78 10.08
CA GLN A 22 17.96 11.69 11.04
C GLN A 22 17.61 12.11 12.48
N PRO A 23 18.11 13.26 13.02
CA PRO A 23 17.74 13.68 14.37
C PRO A 23 16.25 13.98 14.54
N GLY A 24 15.58 14.46 13.48
CA GLY A 24 14.14 14.68 13.50
C GLY A 24 13.35 13.38 13.58
N ILE A 25 13.77 12.35 12.83
CA ILE A 25 13.14 11.03 12.84
C ILE A 25 13.39 10.32 14.17
N ASP A 26 14.62 10.35 14.68
CA ASP A 26 15.00 9.74 15.96
C ASP A 26 14.20 10.37 17.11
N GLY A 27 14.12 11.71 17.16
CA GLY A 27 13.33 12.39 18.18
C GLY A 27 11.83 12.12 18.10
N PHE A 28 11.29 11.79 16.92
CA PHE A 28 9.90 11.33 16.80
C PHE A 28 9.72 9.89 17.28
N ARG A 29 10.67 9.01 16.98
CA ARG A 29 10.68 7.64 17.50
C ARG A 29 10.73 7.63 19.02
N GLU A 30 11.67 8.36 19.62
CA GLU A 30 11.77 8.51 21.07
C GLU A 30 10.48 9.07 21.69
N TYR A 31 9.84 10.03 21.01
CA TYR A 31 8.56 10.56 21.46
C TYR A 31 7.43 9.52 21.39
N LEU A 32 7.35 8.71 20.33
CA LEU A 32 6.37 7.62 20.23
C LEU A 32 6.60 6.58 21.32
N GLU A 33 7.85 6.13 21.51
CA GLU A 33 8.23 5.12 22.50
C GLU A 33 8.04 5.59 23.95
N SER A 34 7.88 6.90 24.18
CA SER A 34 7.53 7.43 25.51
C SER A 34 6.10 7.09 25.96
N ASP A 35 5.25 6.62 25.05
CA ASP A 35 3.91 6.11 25.33
C ASP A 35 3.92 4.58 25.15
N ASP A 36 3.66 3.84 26.23
CA ASP A 36 3.68 2.36 26.25
C ASP A 36 2.78 1.73 25.16
N ARG A 37 1.77 2.46 24.67
CA ARG A 37 0.87 1.98 23.59
C ARG A 37 1.52 1.98 22.21
N PHE A 38 2.64 2.68 22.04
CA PHE A 38 3.32 2.88 20.75
C PHE A 38 4.75 2.34 20.76
N VAL A 39 5.14 1.61 21.80
CA VAL A 39 6.41 0.89 21.86
C VAL A 39 6.43 -0.18 20.75
N ASP A 40 7.59 -0.35 20.12
CA ASP A 40 7.87 -1.36 19.09
C ASP A 40 6.96 -1.30 17.85
N ILE A 41 6.38 -0.13 17.51
CA ILE A 41 5.70 0.04 16.22
C ILE A 41 6.70 -0.27 15.10
N PRO A 42 6.41 -1.23 14.19
CA PRO A 42 7.28 -1.54 13.07
C PRO A 42 7.43 -0.32 12.16
N LEU A 43 8.68 0.11 11.93
CA LEU A 43 9.00 1.26 11.09
C LEU A 43 9.68 0.80 9.81
N LYS A 44 9.20 1.31 8.67
CA LYS A 44 9.87 1.17 7.38
C LYS A 44 10.60 2.45 7.05
N ILE A 45 11.89 2.33 6.73
CA ILE A 45 12.77 3.47 6.51
C ILE A 45 13.30 3.40 5.08
N SER A 46 13.19 4.51 4.35
CA SER A 46 13.83 4.68 3.05
C SER A 46 14.54 6.02 3.02
N HIS A 47 15.63 6.09 2.26
CA HIS A 47 16.46 7.29 2.15
C HIS A 47 16.20 7.98 0.81
N SER A 48 16.21 9.32 0.82
CA SER A 48 16.11 10.12 -0.40
C SER A 48 16.86 11.44 -0.21
N GLU A 49 17.45 11.96 -1.29
CA GLU A 49 18.06 13.29 -1.30
C GLU A 49 17.02 14.43 -1.20
N LYS A 50 15.76 14.15 -1.56
CA LYS A 50 14.67 15.12 -1.59
C LYS A 50 13.62 14.79 -0.52
N LEU A 51 13.03 15.84 0.05
CA LEU A 51 11.92 15.68 0.99
C LEU A 51 10.66 15.19 0.25
N ALA A 52 10.14 14.04 0.70
CA ALA A 52 8.95 13.40 0.14
C ALA A 52 7.65 14.18 0.41
N PHE A 53 7.61 15.01 1.46
CA PHE A 53 6.45 15.80 1.85
C PHE A 53 6.73 17.30 1.88
N ARG A 54 5.69 18.13 1.71
CA ARG A 54 5.80 19.60 1.71
C ARG A 54 5.51 20.26 3.05
N ARG A 55 4.72 19.60 3.89
CA ARG A 55 4.25 20.09 5.19
C ARG A 55 3.95 18.91 6.11
N MET A 56 3.91 19.18 7.41
CA MET A 56 3.34 18.27 8.39
C MET A 56 1.82 18.41 8.40
N ASN A 57 1.11 17.28 8.42
CA ASN A 57 -0.32 17.21 8.68
C ASN A 57 -0.57 16.21 9.81
N VAL A 58 -1.31 16.62 10.83
CA VAL A 58 -1.84 15.69 11.85
C VAL A 58 -3.35 15.73 11.75
N ARG A 59 -3.99 14.58 11.53
CA ARG A 59 -5.43 14.51 11.25
C ARG A 59 -6.09 13.46 12.12
N LEU A 60 -7.17 13.87 12.77
CA LEU A 60 -8.15 12.95 13.36
C LEU A 60 -9.02 12.37 12.26
N LYS A 61 -9.22 11.06 12.30
CA LYS A 61 -10.02 10.29 11.33
C LYS A 61 -10.89 9.29 12.08
N ASN A 62 -11.97 8.85 11.42
CA ASN A 62 -12.76 7.72 11.91
C ASN A 62 -11.95 6.42 11.81
N GLU A 63 -11.15 6.29 10.76
CA GLU A 63 -10.28 5.13 10.52
C GLU A 63 -8.89 5.61 10.06
N ILE A 64 -7.82 4.97 10.52
CA ILE A 64 -6.44 5.21 10.03
C ILE A 64 -6.22 4.62 8.63
N ILE A 65 -7.07 3.67 8.23
CA ILE A 65 -7.25 3.20 6.86
C ILE A 65 -8.74 2.93 6.63
N SER A 66 -9.36 3.69 5.73
CA SER A 66 -10.83 3.68 5.60
C SER A 66 -11.33 2.49 4.77
N MET A 67 -11.86 1.48 5.44
CA MET A 67 -12.63 0.39 4.83
C MET A 67 -14.14 0.60 5.01
N GLY A 68 -14.55 1.40 6.00
CA GLY A 68 -15.96 1.68 6.28
C GLY A 68 -16.69 0.57 7.04
N MET A 69 -15.96 -0.24 7.81
CA MET A 69 -16.50 -1.33 8.62
C MET A 69 -15.98 -1.26 10.05
N ASP A 70 -16.75 -0.64 10.95
CA ASP A 70 -16.38 -0.41 12.35
C ASP A 70 -16.20 -1.70 13.15
N GLU A 71 -16.81 -2.80 12.70
CA GLU A 71 -16.72 -4.09 13.36
C GLU A 71 -15.48 -4.91 12.98
N ILE A 72 -14.70 -4.45 12.00
CA ILE A 72 -13.45 -5.12 11.62
C ILE A 72 -12.31 -4.61 12.50
N ARG A 73 -11.74 -5.50 13.30
CA ARG A 73 -10.71 -5.19 14.29
C ARG A 73 -9.49 -6.09 14.08
N PRO A 74 -8.48 -5.64 13.30
CA PRO A 74 -7.29 -6.44 13.02
C PRO A 74 -6.50 -6.84 14.27
N ALA A 75 -6.57 -6.04 15.33
CA ALA A 75 -5.94 -6.34 16.62
C ALA A 75 -6.55 -7.57 17.33
N GLU A 76 -7.78 -7.96 16.99
CA GLU A 76 -8.44 -9.14 17.57
C GLU A 76 -8.24 -10.37 16.67
N HIS A 77 -8.33 -10.20 15.36
CA HIS A 77 -8.13 -11.27 14.39
C HIS A 77 -7.76 -10.69 13.02
N THR A 78 -6.68 -11.21 12.42
CA THR A 78 -6.16 -10.81 11.11
C THR A 78 -5.57 -12.04 10.42
N GLY A 79 -5.23 -11.92 9.14
CA GLY A 79 -4.61 -12.99 8.35
C GLY A 79 -3.20 -13.31 8.86
N GLU A 80 -2.81 -14.57 8.69
CA GLU A 80 -1.45 -14.99 9.03
C GLU A 80 -0.43 -14.31 8.12
N PRO A 81 0.73 -13.88 8.62
CA PRO A 81 1.76 -13.33 7.77
C PRO A 81 2.35 -14.36 6.81
N ILE A 82 2.90 -13.88 5.70
CA ILE A 82 3.84 -14.61 4.85
C ILE A 82 5.02 -13.68 4.53
N SER A 83 6.24 -14.16 4.76
CA SER A 83 7.44 -13.37 4.50
C SER A 83 7.65 -13.19 2.98
N PRO A 84 8.33 -12.12 2.53
CA PRO A 84 8.69 -11.95 1.12
C PRO A 84 9.41 -13.15 0.49
N THR A 85 10.37 -13.73 1.22
CA THR A 85 11.16 -14.87 0.74
C THR A 85 10.28 -16.12 0.59
N GLU A 86 9.40 -16.40 1.56
CA GLU A 86 8.47 -17.52 1.47
C GLU A 86 7.45 -17.32 0.35
N PHE A 87 6.90 -16.11 0.21
CA PHE A 87 5.95 -15.80 -0.85
C PHE A 87 6.59 -15.97 -2.24
N LYS A 88 7.80 -15.44 -2.44
CA LYS A 88 8.56 -15.65 -3.68
C LYS A 88 8.76 -17.13 -3.95
N GLN A 89 9.11 -17.92 -2.94
CA GLN A 89 9.27 -19.37 -3.10
C GLN A 89 7.98 -20.03 -3.57
N TRP A 90 6.82 -19.65 -3.01
CA TRP A 90 5.53 -20.21 -3.44
C TRP A 90 5.21 -19.86 -4.90
N LEU A 91 5.57 -18.65 -5.34
CA LEU A 91 5.43 -18.22 -6.73
C LEU A 91 6.38 -18.99 -7.66
N ASP A 92 7.65 -19.15 -7.29
CA ASP A 92 8.64 -19.92 -8.05
C ASP A 92 8.24 -21.40 -8.22
N GLU A 93 7.62 -21.98 -7.18
CA GLU A 93 7.10 -23.35 -7.18
C GLU A 93 5.81 -23.51 -8.01
N GLY A 94 5.18 -22.41 -8.43
CA GLY A 94 3.90 -22.43 -9.13
C GLY A 94 2.78 -23.00 -8.26
N ARG A 95 2.78 -22.72 -6.96
CA ARG A 95 1.72 -23.18 -6.05
C ARG A 95 0.37 -22.66 -6.49
N ASP A 96 -0.65 -23.49 -6.31
CA ASP A 96 -2.03 -23.10 -6.61
C ASP A 96 -2.58 -22.19 -5.50
N ILE A 97 -2.23 -20.90 -5.57
CA ILE A 97 -2.68 -19.85 -4.65
C ILE A 97 -3.44 -18.76 -5.40
N THR A 98 -4.20 -17.94 -4.69
CA THR A 98 -4.75 -16.69 -5.21
C THR A 98 -3.89 -15.54 -4.70
N VAL A 99 -3.22 -14.83 -5.61
CA VAL A 99 -2.55 -13.57 -5.30
C VAL A 99 -3.57 -12.44 -5.47
N LEU A 100 -3.87 -11.68 -4.42
CA LEU A 100 -4.92 -10.66 -4.42
C LEU A 100 -4.35 -9.28 -4.12
N ASP A 101 -4.49 -8.37 -5.08
CA ASP A 101 -4.14 -6.97 -4.91
C ASP A 101 -5.28 -6.22 -4.21
N THR A 102 -5.01 -5.67 -3.03
CA THR A 102 -6.02 -4.92 -2.25
C THR A 102 -5.95 -3.41 -2.50
N ARG A 103 -5.14 -3.00 -3.48
CA ARG A 103 -4.94 -1.60 -3.82
C ARG A 103 -6.03 -1.07 -4.72
N ASN A 104 -6.03 0.26 -4.89
CA ASN A 104 -6.95 0.89 -5.82
C ASN A 104 -6.47 0.68 -7.26
N ASP A 105 -7.40 0.73 -8.21
CA ASP A 105 -7.18 0.64 -9.65
C ASP A 105 -5.96 1.44 -10.14
N TYR A 106 -5.82 2.70 -9.72
CA TYR A 106 -4.70 3.55 -10.13
C TYR A 106 -3.34 3.09 -9.64
N GLU A 107 -3.26 2.32 -8.55
CA GLU A 107 -2.01 1.77 -8.06
C GLU A 107 -1.62 0.50 -8.81
N ILE A 108 -2.62 -0.27 -9.23
CA ILE A 108 -2.46 -1.53 -9.98
C ILE A 108 -1.98 -1.23 -11.40
N ARG A 109 -2.50 -0.17 -12.03
CA ARG A 109 -2.04 0.29 -13.36
C ARG A 109 -0.55 0.65 -13.40
N ILE A 110 0.00 1.15 -12.29
CA ILE A 110 1.43 1.49 -12.18
C ILE A 110 2.30 0.23 -12.09
N GLY A 111 1.79 -0.81 -11.45
CA GLY A 111 2.43 -2.11 -11.41
C GLY A 111 1.78 -3.03 -10.39
N THR A 112 1.88 -4.34 -10.59
CA THR A 112 1.28 -5.38 -9.72
C THR A 112 2.01 -6.73 -9.90
N PHE A 113 1.72 -7.70 -9.03
CA PHE A 113 2.23 -9.06 -9.19
C PHE A 113 1.64 -9.75 -10.42
N GLU A 114 2.44 -10.58 -11.08
CA GLU A 114 2.01 -11.44 -12.18
C GLU A 114 0.77 -12.26 -11.79
N ASN A 115 -0.26 -12.21 -12.63
CA ASN A 115 -1.53 -12.92 -12.43
C ASN A 115 -2.28 -12.57 -11.12
N ALA A 116 -1.97 -11.43 -10.49
CA ALA A 116 -2.73 -10.96 -9.35
C ALA A 116 -4.20 -10.71 -9.73
N VAL A 117 -5.10 -11.12 -8.84
CA VAL A 117 -6.52 -10.77 -8.92
C VAL A 117 -6.66 -9.30 -8.57
N ASP A 118 -7.30 -8.58 -9.47
CA ASP A 118 -7.76 -7.20 -9.30
C ASP A 118 -9.28 -7.20 -9.12
N PHE A 119 -9.76 -6.52 -8.08
CA PHE A 119 -11.18 -6.32 -7.82
C PHE A 119 -11.75 -5.06 -8.50
N ASP A 120 -10.94 -4.32 -9.25
CA ASP A 120 -11.30 -3.10 -9.97
C ASP A 120 -11.96 -2.06 -9.04
N ILE A 121 -11.31 -1.82 -7.89
CA ILE A 121 -11.81 -0.90 -6.88
C ILE A 121 -11.14 0.47 -7.00
N SER A 122 -11.93 1.53 -7.14
CA SER A 122 -11.40 2.92 -7.11
C SER A 122 -11.07 3.39 -5.69
N THR A 123 -11.60 2.72 -4.67
CA THR A 123 -11.34 3.03 -3.27
C THR A 123 -11.42 1.78 -2.40
N PHE A 124 -10.52 1.67 -1.42
CA PHE A 124 -10.57 0.59 -0.43
C PHE A 124 -11.91 0.45 0.33
N ARG A 125 -12.75 1.50 0.35
CA ARG A 125 -14.11 1.42 0.91
C ARG A 125 -15.06 0.50 0.15
N THR A 126 -14.79 0.21 -1.13
CA THR A 126 -15.59 -0.73 -1.93
C THR A 126 -15.06 -2.16 -1.87
N PHE A 127 -13.90 -2.38 -1.22
CA PHE A 127 -13.34 -3.72 -1.01
C PHE A 127 -14.35 -4.70 -0.36
N PRO A 128 -15.14 -4.31 0.65
CA PRO A 128 -16.12 -5.22 1.24
C PRO A 128 -17.21 -5.70 0.28
N GLU A 129 -17.66 -4.81 -0.60
CA GLU A 129 -18.63 -5.15 -1.64
C GLU A 129 -18.00 -6.09 -2.68
N ALA A 130 -16.75 -5.83 -3.07
CA ALA A 130 -16.01 -6.71 -3.98
C ALA A 130 -15.84 -8.12 -3.40
N VAL A 131 -15.44 -8.26 -2.13
CA VAL A 131 -15.34 -9.57 -1.45
C VAL A 131 -16.69 -10.27 -1.37
N LYS A 132 -17.78 -9.54 -1.14
CA LYS A 132 -19.12 -10.15 -1.09
C LYS A 132 -19.54 -10.71 -2.45
N ASN A 133 -19.15 -10.03 -3.54
CA ASN A 133 -19.55 -10.37 -4.90
C ASN A 133 -18.53 -11.27 -5.63
N THR A 134 -17.42 -11.62 -4.98
CA THR A 134 -16.37 -12.41 -5.62
C THR A 134 -16.74 -13.88 -5.76
N ASN A 135 -16.21 -14.51 -6.81
CA ASN A 135 -16.29 -15.95 -7.04
C ASN A 135 -14.97 -16.67 -6.71
N LEU A 136 -14.07 -16.03 -5.96
CA LEU A 136 -12.85 -16.67 -5.49
C LEU A 136 -13.19 -17.91 -4.65
N ASP A 137 -12.40 -18.96 -4.85
CA ASP A 137 -12.50 -20.17 -4.06
C ASP A 137 -12.07 -19.90 -2.61
N LYS A 138 -12.98 -20.14 -1.67
CA LYS A 138 -12.77 -19.89 -0.24
C LYS A 138 -11.89 -20.94 0.42
N GLU A 139 -11.76 -22.11 -0.19
CA GLU A 139 -10.89 -23.20 0.29
C GLU A 139 -9.43 -22.98 -0.14
N LYS A 140 -9.22 -22.17 -1.19
CA LYS A 140 -7.90 -21.88 -1.73
C LYS A 140 -7.17 -20.85 -0.87
N THR A 141 -5.86 -21.03 -0.68
CA THR A 141 -5.02 -20.05 -0.01
C THR A 141 -5.00 -18.73 -0.79
N VAL A 142 -5.33 -17.63 -0.11
CA VAL A 142 -5.26 -16.28 -0.66
C VAL A 142 -4.08 -15.54 -0.03
N VAL A 143 -3.12 -15.09 -0.84
CA VAL A 143 -2.04 -14.19 -0.41
C VAL A 143 -2.39 -12.78 -0.86
N MET A 144 -2.59 -11.88 0.10
CA MET A 144 -2.90 -10.48 -0.18
C MET A 144 -1.71 -9.57 0.02
N PHE A 145 -1.69 -8.50 -0.76
CA PHE A 145 -0.71 -7.44 -0.60
C PHE A 145 -1.32 -6.06 -0.84
N CYS A 146 -0.59 -5.06 -0.36
CA CYS A 146 -0.72 -3.66 -0.75
C CYS A 146 0.66 -3.00 -0.62
N THR A 147 0.78 -1.69 -0.83
CA THR A 147 2.07 -0.98 -0.78
C THR A 147 2.86 -1.26 0.50
N GLY A 148 2.22 -1.17 1.66
CA GLY A 148 2.89 -1.21 2.96
C GLY A 148 2.25 -2.09 4.02
N GLY A 149 1.28 -2.95 3.67
CA GLY A 149 0.64 -3.92 4.57
C GLY A 149 -0.64 -3.46 5.28
N ILE A 150 -0.79 -2.17 5.61
CA ILE A 150 -1.90 -1.71 6.48
C ILE A 150 -3.33 -2.03 5.96
N ARG A 151 -3.54 -2.09 4.63
CA ARG A 151 -4.84 -2.51 4.08
C ARG A 151 -5.09 -4.01 4.29
N CYS A 152 -4.05 -4.82 4.19
CA CYS A 152 -4.12 -6.27 4.34
C CYS A 152 -4.57 -6.66 5.75
N GLU A 153 -4.23 -5.85 6.77
CA GLU A 153 -4.71 -6.05 8.14
C GLU A 153 -6.25 -6.02 8.23
N LYS A 154 -6.90 -5.06 7.57
CA LYS A 154 -8.37 -5.00 7.53
C LYS A 154 -8.98 -5.98 6.52
N ALA A 155 -8.36 -6.10 5.35
CA ALA A 155 -8.85 -6.94 4.28
C ALA A 155 -8.87 -8.42 4.69
N SER A 156 -7.84 -8.90 5.40
CA SER A 156 -7.74 -10.29 5.86
C SER A 156 -8.76 -10.63 6.93
N ALA A 157 -8.91 -9.77 7.94
CA ALA A 157 -9.96 -9.91 8.94
C ALA A 157 -11.36 -10.03 8.29
N LEU A 158 -11.62 -9.24 7.24
CA LEU A 158 -12.87 -9.33 6.49
C LEU A 158 -12.98 -10.61 5.67
N MET A 159 -11.94 -11.01 4.95
CA MET A 159 -11.92 -12.25 4.15
C MET A 159 -12.18 -13.47 5.02
N LEU A 160 -11.51 -13.57 6.18
CA LEU A 160 -11.72 -14.65 7.16
C LEU A 160 -13.18 -14.65 7.66
N LYS A 161 -13.73 -13.48 7.99
CA LYS A 161 -15.16 -13.33 8.38
C LYS A 161 -16.13 -13.75 7.27
N GLN A 162 -15.73 -13.61 6.00
CA GLN A 162 -16.51 -14.04 4.83
C GLN A 162 -16.33 -15.52 4.49
N GLY A 163 -15.54 -16.26 5.27
CA GLY A 163 -15.41 -17.71 5.20
C GLY A 163 -14.27 -18.20 4.32
N PHE A 164 -13.31 -17.34 3.95
CA PHE A 164 -12.04 -17.81 3.38
C PHE A 164 -11.24 -18.55 4.46
N GLN A 165 -10.70 -19.72 4.14
CA GLN A 165 -10.09 -20.60 5.14
C GLN A 165 -8.63 -20.28 5.44
N ASP A 166 -7.87 -19.90 4.41
CA ASP A 166 -6.44 -19.61 4.53
C ASP A 166 -6.12 -18.28 3.86
N VAL A 167 -6.01 -17.23 4.67
CA VAL A 167 -5.74 -15.87 4.22
C VAL A 167 -4.39 -15.44 4.78
N ARG A 168 -3.45 -15.19 3.86
CA ARG A 168 -2.11 -14.71 4.14
C ARG A 168 -1.96 -13.24 3.77
N GLN A 169 -1.17 -12.51 4.53
CA GLN A 169 -0.79 -11.14 4.20
C GLN A 169 0.72 -11.01 4.04
N LEU A 170 1.14 -10.41 2.92
CA LEU A 170 2.54 -10.18 2.63
C LEU A 170 3.14 -9.21 3.65
N GLU A 171 4.05 -9.73 4.48
CA GLU A 171 4.77 -8.94 5.45
C GLU A 171 5.52 -7.81 4.73
N GLY A 172 5.44 -6.60 5.28
CA GLY A 172 6.08 -5.46 4.63
C GLY A 172 5.34 -4.92 3.39
N GLY A 173 4.34 -5.63 2.86
CA GLY A 173 3.70 -5.29 1.58
C GLY A 173 4.70 -5.31 0.43
N VAL A 174 4.36 -4.64 -0.67
CA VAL A 174 5.23 -4.58 -1.88
C VAL A 174 6.60 -3.99 -1.56
N LEU A 175 6.67 -2.95 -0.73
CA LEU A 175 7.95 -2.31 -0.39
C LEU A 175 8.87 -3.24 0.41
N GLY A 176 8.32 -4.05 1.33
CA GLY A 176 9.11 -5.07 2.03
C GLY A 176 9.55 -6.20 1.11
N TYR A 177 8.70 -6.56 0.14
CA TYR A 177 9.07 -7.53 -0.88
C TYR A 177 10.24 -7.06 -1.74
N PHE A 178 10.20 -5.81 -2.22
CA PHE A 178 11.33 -5.22 -2.96
C PHE A 178 12.61 -5.19 -2.15
N GLU A 179 12.54 -4.80 -0.88
CA GLU A 179 13.70 -4.73 0.01
C GLU A 179 14.37 -6.10 0.22
N GLU A 180 13.59 -7.17 0.39
CA GLU A 180 14.13 -8.50 0.68
C GLU A 180 14.46 -9.32 -0.56
N VAL A 181 13.66 -9.23 -1.62
CA VAL A 181 13.75 -10.14 -2.77
C VAL A 181 13.76 -9.45 -4.14
N GLY A 182 13.63 -8.12 -4.19
CA GLY A 182 13.57 -7.35 -5.44
C GLY A 182 12.27 -7.54 -6.21
N GLY A 183 12.33 -7.45 -7.55
CA GLY A 183 11.17 -7.43 -8.44
C GLY A 183 10.69 -8.77 -8.98
N ALA A 184 11.07 -9.90 -8.37
CA ALA A 184 10.66 -11.20 -8.86
C ALA A 184 9.12 -11.32 -8.89
N HIS A 185 8.55 -11.75 -10.03
CA HIS A 185 7.10 -11.87 -10.28
C HIS A 185 6.33 -10.54 -10.23
N TRP A 186 7.01 -9.40 -10.21
CA TRP A 186 6.39 -8.07 -10.21
C TRP A 186 6.51 -7.41 -11.59
N ASN A 187 5.43 -6.78 -12.06
CA ASN A 187 5.42 -6.00 -13.29
C ASN A 187 5.23 -4.51 -12.99
N GLY A 188 6.07 -3.65 -13.57
CA GLY A 188 5.96 -2.19 -13.46
C GLY A 188 6.56 -1.63 -12.18
N ASP A 189 6.05 -0.48 -11.73
CA ASP A 189 6.52 0.24 -10.55
C ASP A 189 5.54 0.10 -9.38
N CYS A 190 5.95 0.44 -8.16
CA CYS A 190 5.06 0.50 -7.00
C CYS A 190 4.66 1.94 -6.69
N PHE A 191 3.36 2.25 -6.80
CA PHE A 191 2.82 3.55 -6.40
C PHE A 191 3.01 3.82 -4.89
N VAL A 192 3.47 5.04 -4.55
CA VAL A 192 3.65 5.52 -3.18
C VAL A 192 2.95 6.86 -2.95
N PHE A 193 2.39 7.03 -1.75
CA PHE A 193 1.52 8.16 -1.38
C PHE A 193 2.29 9.44 -0.99
N ASP A 194 3.35 9.75 -1.73
CA ASP A 194 4.18 10.94 -1.53
C ASP A 194 4.71 11.50 -2.86
N ARG A 195 5.62 12.46 -2.80
CA ARG A 195 6.11 13.16 -4.01
C ARG A 195 6.95 12.29 -4.95
N ARG A 196 7.35 11.09 -4.53
CA ARG A 196 8.04 10.13 -5.41
C ARG A 196 7.09 9.54 -6.45
N VAL A 197 5.79 9.51 -6.17
CA VAL A 197 4.72 8.92 -7.00
C VAL A 197 4.86 7.41 -7.17
N ALA A 198 5.99 6.92 -7.64
CA ALA A 198 6.29 5.50 -7.71
C ALA A 198 7.77 5.20 -7.45
N VAL A 199 8.06 3.96 -7.07
CA VAL A 199 9.41 3.41 -6.93
C VAL A 199 9.54 2.11 -7.71
N ASP A 200 10.71 1.86 -8.29
CA ASP A 200 11.03 0.60 -8.97
C ASP A 200 11.33 -0.52 -7.95
N PRO A 201 11.47 -1.78 -8.39
CA PRO A 201 11.81 -2.88 -7.49
C PRO A 201 13.17 -2.76 -6.79
N GLU A 202 14.07 -1.91 -7.29
CA GLU A 202 15.33 -1.53 -6.64
C GLU A 202 15.17 -0.35 -5.67
N MET A 203 13.93 0.08 -5.41
CA MET A 203 13.55 1.17 -4.50
C MET A 203 14.03 2.56 -4.94
N ASN A 204 14.39 2.73 -6.21
CA ASN A 204 14.68 4.04 -6.80
C ASN A 204 13.38 4.74 -7.19
N VAL A 205 13.39 6.07 -7.11
CA VAL A 205 12.27 6.89 -7.59
C VAL A 205 12.20 6.81 -9.11
N THR A 206 11.02 6.52 -9.66
CA THR A 206 10.83 6.42 -11.11
C THR A 206 10.41 7.74 -11.74
N GLY A 207 10.18 7.74 -13.06
CA GLY A 207 9.71 8.90 -13.81
C GLY A 207 8.21 9.19 -13.67
N ALA A 208 7.48 8.40 -12.87
CA ALA A 208 6.04 8.56 -12.71
C ALA A 208 5.69 9.94 -12.14
N GLU A 209 4.66 10.56 -12.70
CA GLU A 209 4.16 11.85 -12.24
C GLU A 209 2.66 11.78 -11.93
N VAL A 210 2.15 12.72 -11.14
CA VAL A 210 0.72 12.85 -10.92
C VAL A 210 0.18 13.95 -11.84
N CYS A 211 -0.83 13.63 -12.64
CA CYS A 211 -1.53 14.60 -13.46
C CYS A 211 -2.01 15.77 -12.60
N PHE A 212 -1.70 16.99 -13.01
CA PHE A 212 -2.11 18.19 -12.28
C PHE A 212 -3.63 18.36 -12.23
N ALA A 213 -4.33 17.99 -13.31
CA ALA A 213 -5.75 18.23 -13.48
C ALA A 213 -6.61 17.20 -12.73
N CYS A 214 -6.41 15.90 -12.98
CA CYS A 214 -7.24 14.85 -12.42
C CYS A 214 -6.61 14.09 -11.24
N ARG A 215 -5.33 14.34 -10.93
CA ARG A 215 -4.59 13.65 -9.84
C ARG A 215 -4.30 12.17 -10.06
N GLU A 216 -4.56 11.64 -11.26
CA GLU A 216 -4.14 10.29 -11.64
C GLU A 216 -2.61 10.19 -11.68
N PRO A 217 -2.00 9.11 -11.14
CA PRO A 217 -0.61 8.80 -11.42
C PRO A 217 -0.47 8.35 -12.87
N LEU A 218 0.61 8.78 -13.50
CA LEU A 218 0.93 8.54 -14.89
C LEU A 218 2.25 7.77 -15.00
N THR A 219 2.24 6.70 -15.77
CA THR A 219 3.46 5.99 -16.19
C THR A 219 4.26 6.86 -17.18
N GLN A 220 5.51 6.49 -17.44
CA GLN A 220 6.31 7.20 -18.45
C GLN A 220 5.67 7.14 -19.84
N GLU A 221 5.08 6.01 -20.22
CA GLU A 221 4.36 5.86 -21.48
C GLU A 221 3.18 6.82 -21.59
N GLU A 222 2.44 7.02 -20.50
CA GLU A 222 1.31 7.94 -20.46
C GLU A 222 1.74 9.42 -20.48
N LEU A 223 2.91 9.73 -19.91
CA LEU A 223 3.53 11.05 -20.01
C LEU A 223 4.02 11.35 -21.44
N ASP A 224 4.47 10.33 -22.17
CA ASP A 224 4.91 10.45 -23.56
C ASP A 224 3.73 10.48 -24.56
N SER A 225 2.50 10.21 -24.07
CA SER A 225 1.28 10.24 -24.88
C SER A 225 0.99 11.64 -25.44
N PRO A 226 0.52 11.77 -26.70
CA PRO A 226 0.09 13.05 -27.26
C PRO A 226 -1.12 13.65 -26.52
N LEU A 227 -1.83 12.86 -25.71
CA LEU A 227 -2.95 13.31 -24.87
C LEU A 227 -2.49 13.95 -23.55
N TYR A 228 -1.21 13.80 -23.20
CA TYR A 228 -0.62 14.48 -22.05
C TYR A 228 -0.19 15.89 -22.44
N VAL A 229 -0.81 16.87 -21.77
CA VAL A 229 -0.43 18.27 -21.87
C VAL A 229 -0.12 18.75 -20.46
N PRO A 230 1.13 19.11 -20.16
CA PRO A 230 1.54 19.51 -18.82
C PRO A 230 0.61 20.56 -18.22
N ALA A 231 0.16 20.31 -16.99
CA ALA A 231 -0.80 21.14 -16.25
C ALA A 231 -2.22 21.29 -16.85
N VAL A 232 -2.54 20.59 -17.94
CA VAL A 232 -3.82 20.70 -18.65
C VAL A 232 -4.58 19.38 -18.68
N SER A 233 -4.00 18.32 -19.24
CA SER A 233 -4.69 17.05 -19.47
C SER A 233 -3.75 15.85 -19.43
N CYS A 234 -4.32 14.65 -19.34
CA CYS A 234 -3.65 13.37 -19.53
C CYS A 234 -4.60 12.40 -20.24
N PRO A 235 -4.16 11.18 -20.62
CA PRO A 235 -5.02 10.18 -21.27
C PRO A 235 -6.33 9.88 -20.54
N TYR A 236 -6.40 10.13 -19.22
CA TYR A 236 -7.55 9.84 -18.38
C TYR A 236 -8.54 11.01 -18.23
N CYS A 237 -8.16 12.23 -18.60
CA CYS A 237 -8.99 13.42 -18.40
C CYS A 237 -9.02 14.39 -19.59
N VAL A 238 -8.44 13.98 -20.71
CA VAL A 238 -8.58 14.69 -21.98
C VAL A 238 -10.04 14.56 -22.45
N GLU A 239 -10.67 15.70 -22.77
CA GLU A 239 -11.97 15.78 -23.46
C GLU A 239 -11.75 15.92 -24.97
#